data_AF-A0AAD6UTV2-F1
#
_entry.id   AF-A0AAD6UTV2-F1
#
_cell.length_a   1.000
_cell.length_b   1.000
_cell.length_c   1.000
_cell.angle_alpha   90.00
_cell.angle_beta   90.00
_cell.angle_gamma   90.00
#
_symmetry.space_group_name_H-M   'P 1'
#
loop_
_entity.id
_entity.type
_entity.pdbx_description
1 polymer ?
#
loop_
_entity_poly.entity_id
_entity_poly.type
_entity_poly.pdbx_seq_one_letter_code
_entity_poly.pdbx_strand_id
1 'polypeptide(L)'
;MQLTSVLSTLLPFLLAAVAGASPAPAGPKALDVFVPKITYPTEGVVLTSNATVKITWDTTGAPVNISNQALLLLGKTGRILPFILAKDFDLRSGSLQIAVPYVLTGEDYFFVCKR
;
A
#
# COMPACT_ATOMS: atom_id res chain seq x y z
N MET A 1 -26.22 76.48 42.08
CA MET A 1 -26.78 75.20 42.51
C MET A 1 -26.80 74.25 41.32
N GLN A 2 -25.92 73.24 41.37
CA GLN A 2 -26.04 71.88 40.82
C GLN A 2 -26.68 71.72 39.42
N LEU A 3 -25.85 71.50 38.40
CA LEU A 3 -26.23 70.76 37.19
C LEU A 3 -25.29 69.54 37.11
N THR A 4 -25.69 68.48 37.79
CA THR A 4 -25.07 67.16 37.75
C THR A 4 -26.02 66.20 37.04
N SER A 5 -25.67 65.83 35.81
CA SER A 5 -26.08 64.53 35.26
C SER A 5 -25.11 64.17 34.13
N VAL A 6 -24.05 63.46 34.49
CA VAL A 6 -23.17 62.80 33.51
C VAL A 6 -23.75 61.40 33.35
N LEU A 7 -24.40 61.15 32.22
CA LEU A 7 -24.97 59.87 31.85
C LEU A 7 -23.81 58.90 31.58
N SER A 8 -23.44 58.10 32.58
CA SER A 8 -22.41 57.07 32.47
C SER A 8 -22.97 55.87 31.71
N THR A 9 -22.75 55.82 30.40
CA THR A 9 -23.00 54.62 29.60
C THR A 9 -21.78 53.70 29.66
N LEU A 10 -21.85 52.70 30.55
CA LEU A 10 -20.97 51.53 30.55
C LEU A 10 -21.32 50.64 29.34
N LEU A 11 -20.40 50.54 28.38
CA LEU A 11 -20.48 49.57 27.29
C LEU A 11 -19.36 48.53 27.47
N PRO A 12 -19.65 47.27 27.87
CA PRO A 12 -18.64 46.24 27.86
C PRO A 12 -18.46 45.73 26.43
N PHE A 13 -17.25 45.94 25.88
CA PHE A 13 -16.82 45.38 24.61
C PHE A 13 -16.50 43.89 24.82
N LEU A 14 -17.43 42.99 24.50
CA LEU A 14 -17.15 41.55 24.47
C LEU A 14 -16.30 41.23 23.23
N LEU A 15 -14.99 41.05 23.41
CA LEU A 15 -14.12 40.45 22.41
C LEU A 15 -14.38 38.94 22.39
N ALA A 16 -15.12 38.46 21.39
CA ALA A 16 -15.26 37.03 21.12
C ALA A 16 -13.91 36.47 20.64
N ALA A 17 -13.25 35.68 21.48
CA ALA A 17 -12.09 34.90 21.08
C ALA A 17 -12.55 33.78 20.14
N VAL A 18 -12.38 33.96 18.83
CA VAL A 18 -12.50 32.86 17.87
C VAL A 18 -11.31 31.93 18.08
N ALA A 19 -11.53 30.85 18.81
CA ALA A 19 -10.58 29.75 18.88
C ALA A 19 -10.48 29.12 17.48
N GLY A 20 -9.40 29.44 16.76
CA GLY A 20 -9.07 28.80 15.50
C GLY A 20 -8.77 27.33 15.76
N ALA A 21 -9.76 26.46 15.51
CA ALA A 21 -9.53 25.03 15.42
C ALA A 21 -8.70 24.78 14.15
N SER A 22 -7.38 24.72 14.30
CA SER A 22 -6.50 24.27 13.22
C SER A 22 -6.76 22.78 13.02
N PRO A 23 -7.14 22.30 11.81
CA PRO A 23 -7.27 20.87 11.58
C PRO A 23 -5.92 20.23 11.85
N ALA A 24 -5.87 19.31 12.81
CA ALA A 24 -4.69 18.51 13.06
C ALA A 24 -4.28 17.82 11.74
N PRO A 25 -2.98 17.75 11.39
CA PRO A 25 -2.55 17.04 10.20
C PRO A 25 -3.10 15.61 10.28
N ALA A 26 -3.90 15.24 9.28
CA ALA A 26 -4.39 13.87 9.17
C ALA A 26 -3.18 12.94 9.21
N GLY A 27 -3.09 12.11 10.25
CA GLY A 27 -1.98 11.18 10.41
C GLY A 27 -1.84 10.27 9.18
N PRO A 28 -0.67 9.61 9.00
CA PRO A 28 -0.45 8.73 7.85
C PRO A 28 -1.59 7.71 7.76
N LYS A 29 -2.31 7.75 6.64
CA LYS A 29 -3.40 6.83 6.36
C LYS A 29 -2.85 5.40 6.43
N ALA A 30 -3.46 4.55 7.25
CA ALA A 30 -3.07 3.15 7.35
C ALA A 30 -3.11 2.52 5.94
N LEU A 31 -2.00 1.93 5.52
CA LEU A 31 -1.90 1.25 4.23
C LEU A 31 -2.40 -0.19 4.44
N ASP A 32 -3.46 -0.58 3.73
CA ASP A 32 -4.05 -1.91 3.89
C ASP A 32 -3.14 -2.99 3.31
N VAL A 33 -2.95 -4.10 4.04
CA VAL A 33 -2.19 -5.26 3.58
C VAL A 33 -3.02 -6.04 2.56
N PHE A 34 -2.42 -6.32 1.40
CA PHE A 34 -3.05 -7.10 0.34
C PHE A 34 -2.10 -8.21 -0.11
N VAL A 35 -2.58 -9.45 -0.12
CA VAL A 35 -1.81 -10.63 -0.52
C VAL A 35 -2.59 -11.32 -1.65
N PRO A 36 -2.28 -11.02 -2.92
CA PRO A 36 -3.03 -11.58 -4.03
C PRO A 36 -2.66 -13.04 -4.31
N LYS A 37 -3.62 -13.78 -4.85
CA LYS A 37 -3.41 -15.15 -5.32
C LYS A 37 -2.82 -15.10 -6.74
N ILE A 38 -1.67 -15.76 -6.94
CA ILE A 38 -1.11 -15.99 -8.28
C ILE A 38 -2.08 -16.85 -9.11
N THR A 39 -2.38 -16.39 -10.32
CA THR A 39 -3.24 -17.08 -11.30
C THR A 39 -2.45 -17.66 -12.46
N TYR A 40 -1.25 -17.15 -12.72
CA TYR A 40 -0.30 -17.73 -13.68
C TYR A 40 1.15 -17.41 -13.26
N PRO A 41 2.10 -18.35 -13.44
CA PRO A 41 1.91 -19.70 -13.97
C PRO A 41 1.14 -20.62 -13.02
N THR A 42 0.38 -21.55 -13.59
CA THR A 42 -0.34 -22.61 -12.85
C THR A 42 0.59 -23.79 -12.55
N GLU A 43 0.13 -24.71 -11.71
CA GLU A 43 0.82 -25.98 -11.45
C GLU A 43 1.10 -26.73 -12.77
N GLY A 44 2.27 -27.36 -12.88
CA GLY A 44 2.71 -28.08 -14.09
C GLY A 44 3.38 -27.21 -15.16
N VAL A 45 3.45 -25.88 -15.00
CA VAL A 45 4.24 -25.04 -15.91
C VAL A 45 5.73 -25.25 -15.65
N VAL A 46 6.45 -25.69 -16.68
CA VAL A 46 7.90 -25.87 -16.61
C VAL A 46 8.61 -24.53 -16.58
N LEU A 47 9.33 -24.27 -15.49
CA LEU A 47 10.19 -23.11 -15.34
C LEU A 47 11.58 -23.40 -15.93
N THR A 48 12.04 -22.56 -16.86
CA THR A 48 13.36 -22.68 -17.49
C THR A 48 14.22 -21.48 -17.10
N SER A 49 15.49 -21.73 -16.76
CA SER A 49 16.48 -20.69 -16.46
C SER A 49 16.52 -19.59 -17.53
N ASN A 50 16.67 -18.34 -17.09
CA ASN A 50 16.79 -17.15 -17.95
C ASN A 50 15.60 -16.88 -18.88
N ALA A 51 14.54 -17.69 -18.83
CA ALA A 51 13.31 -17.40 -19.55
C ALA A 51 12.65 -16.14 -18.96
N THR A 52 12.00 -15.36 -19.82
CA THR A 52 11.11 -14.29 -19.36
C THR A 52 9.71 -14.88 -19.17
N VAL A 53 9.16 -14.74 -17.98
CA VAL A 53 7.82 -15.22 -17.65
C VAL A 53 6.97 -14.05 -17.17
N LYS A 54 5.74 -13.99 -17.68
CA LYS A 54 4.71 -13.11 -17.12
C LYS A 54 4.10 -13.82 -15.92
N ILE A 55 4.12 -13.17 -14.77
CA ILE A 55 3.40 -13.59 -13.57
C ILE A 55 2.10 -12.80 -13.54
N THR A 56 0.97 -13.46 -13.29
CA THR A 56 -0.33 -12.79 -13.11
C THR A 56 -0.96 -13.20 -11.79
N TRP A 57 -1.76 -12.30 -11.23
CA TRP A 57 -2.48 -12.55 -9.98
C TRP A 57 -3.83 -11.86 -9.99
N ASP A 58 -4.70 -12.32 -9.11
CA ASP A 58 -6.04 -11.73 -8.93
C ASP A 58 -5.94 -10.41 -8.15
N THR A 59 -6.55 -9.37 -8.70
CA THR A 59 -6.65 -8.03 -8.08
C THR A 59 -8.03 -7.74 -7.51
N THR A 60 -8.95 -8.70 -7.59
CA THR A 60 -10.29 -8.58 -7.01
C THR A 60 -10.19 -8.28 -5.52
N GLY A 61 -10.85 -7.22 -5.08
CA GLY A 61 -10.83 -6.78 -3.67
C GLY A 61 -9.56 -6.05 -3.24
N ALA A 62 -8.67 -5.68 -4.17
CA ALA A 62 -7.49 -4.87 -3.85
C ALA A 62 -7.90 -3.49 -3.27
N PRO A 63 -7.35 -3.07 -2.11
CA PRO A 63 -7.61 -1.76 -1.56
C PRO A 63 -7.15 -0.62 -2.46
N VAL A 64 -7.82 0.53 -2.37
CA VAL A 64 -7.40 1.74 -3.09
C VAL A 64 -6.01 2.19 -2.63
N ASN A 65 -5.63 1.95 -1.37
CA ASN A 65 -4.34 2.35 -0.80
C ASN A 65 -3.61 1.13 -0.23
N ILE A 66 -2.56 0.68 -0.92
CA ILE A 66 -1.69 -0.44 -0.57
C ILE A 66 -0.26 0.09 -0.50
N SER A 67 0.58 -0.45 0.40
CA SER A 67 2.01 -0.16 0.43
C SER A 67 2.71 -0.74 -0.78
N ASN A 68 3.64 0.04 -1.35
CA ASN A 68 4.52 -0.38 -2.44
C ASN A 68 5.71 -1.19 -1.91
N GLN A 69 5.53 -2.05 -0.90
CA GLN A 69 6.59 -2.91 -0.35
C GLN A 69 6.40 -4.37 -0.79
N ALA A 70 5.77 -4.57 -1.95
CA ALA A 70 5.50 -5.90 -2.46
C ALA A 70 6.80 -6.63 -2.82
N LEU A 71 6.84 -7.93 -2.55
CA LEU A 71 7.91 -8.84 -2.91
C LEU A 71 7.34 -9.98 -3.74
N LEU A 72 7.99 -10.31 -4.84
CA LEU A 72 7.75 -11.54 -5.58
C LEU A 72 8.86 -12.54 -5.24
N LEU A 73 8.47 -13.68 -4.68
CA LEU A 73 9.38 -14.72 -4.22
C LEU A 73 9.23 -15.97 -5.08
N LEU A 74 10.34 -16.70 -5.24
CA LEU A 74 10.35 -18.03 -5.85
C LEU A 74 10.30 -19.11 -4.78
N GLY A 75 9.52 -20.16 -5.01
CA GLY A 75 9.50 -21.35 -4.19
C GLY A 75 9.62 -22.63 -5.03
N LYS A 76 9.96 -23.73 -4.36
CA LYS A 76 10.05 -25.07 -4.96
C LYS A 76 9.61 -26.12 -3.94
N THR A 77 8.79 -27.09 -4.35
CA THR A 77 8.33 -28.21 -3.50
C THR A 77 7.80 -27.75 -2.12
N GLY A 78 6.96 -26.72 -2.09
CA GLY A 78 6.39 -26.17 -0.85
C GLY A 78 7.32 -25.33 0.03
N ARG A 79 8.56 -25.05 -0.40
CA ARG A 79 9.51 -24.20 0.34
C ARG A 79 9.83 -22.92 -0.45
N ILE A 80 9.88 -21.80 0.25
CA ILE A 80 10.37 -20.54 -0.33
C ILE A 80 11.90 -20.61 -0.46
N LEU A 81 12.40 -20.29 -1.64
CA LEU A 81 13.82 -20.20 -1.94
C LEU A 81 14.33 -18.78 -1.61
N PRO A 82 15.65 -18.60 -1.39
CA PRO A 82 16.23 -17.29 -1.10
C PRO A 82 16.36 -16.40 -2.35
N PHE A 83 15.32 -16.35 -3.19
CA PHE A 83 15.25 -15.51 -4.39
C PHE A 83 14.14 -14.49 -4.24
N ILE A 84 14.52 -13.21 -4.26
CA ILE A 84 13.59 -12.09 -4.46
C ILE A 84 13.65 -11.76 -5.95
N LEU A 85 12.56 -12.03 -6.65
CA LEU A 85 12.47 -11.86 -8.11
C LEU A 85 12.09 -10.43 -8.50
N ALA A 86 11.31 -9.77 -7.66
CA ALA A 86 10.95 -8.37 -7.80
C ALA A 86 10.60 -7.79 -6.44
N LYS A 87 10.78 -6.48 -6.31
CA LYS A 87 10.40 -5.71 -5.13
C LYS A 87 9.80 -4.37 -5.51
N ASP A 88 9.05 -3.79 -4.59
CA ASP A 88 8.48 -2.44 -4.66
C ASP A 88 7.56 -2.16 -5.86
N PHE A 89 6.87 -3.20 -6.37
CA PHE A 89 5.92 -3.09 -7.49
C PHE A 89 4.48 -2.90 -7.01
N ASP A 90 3.63 -2.34 -7.87
CA ASP A 90 2.21 -2.14 -7.57
C ASP A 90 1.43 -3.46 -7.74
N LEU A 91 0.90 -4.01 -6.64
CA LEU A 91 0.05 -5.20 -6.66
C LEU A 91 -1.27 -4.98 -7.42
N ARG A 92 -1.65 -3.74 -7.74
CA ARG A 92 -2.86 -3.46 -8.53
C ARG A 92 -2.63 -3.65 -10.03
N SER A 93 -1.39 -3.82 -10.48
CA SER A 93 -1.10 -4.07 -11.90
C SER A 93 -1.65 -5.41 -12.40
N GLY A 94 -1.91 -6.36 -11.49
CA GLY A 94 -2.38 -7.71 -11.80
C GLY A 94 -1.37 -8.60 -12.51
N SER A 95 -0.20 -8.05 -12.88
CA SER A 95 0.86 -8.81 -13.52
C SER A 95 2.22 -8.10 -13.50
N LEU A 96 3.27 -8.90 -13.66
CA LEU A 96 4.65 -8.46 -13.80
C LEU A 96 5.43 -9.44 -14.69
N GLN A 97 6.29 -8.94 -15.57
CA GLN A 97 7.26 -9.79 -16.28
C GLN A 97 8.57 -9.83 -15.50
N ILE A 98 9.13 -11.03 -15.33
CA ILE A 98 10.41 -11.25 -14.66
C ILE A 98 11.29 -12.18 -15.48
N ALA A 99 12.60 -12.06 -15.29
CA ALA A 99 13.57 -13.06 -15.73
C ALA A 99 13.69 -14.14 -14.66
N VAL A 100 13.58 -15.40 -15.07
CA VAL A 100 13.78 -16.56 -14.18
C VAL A 100 15.27 -16.64 -13.80
N PRO A 101 15.61 -16.71 -12.50
CA PRO A 101 17.00 -16.86 -12.07
C PRO A 101 17.57 -18.20 -12.53
N TYR A 102 18.89 -18.36 -12.41
CA TYR A 102 19.52 -19.63 -12.77
C TYR A 102 19.10 -20.76 -11.81
N VAL A 103 18.24 -21.64 -12.30
CA VAL A 103 17.66 -22.80 -11.61
C VAL A 103 17.58 -24.02 -12.53
N LEU A 104 17.56 -25.21 -11.95
CA LEU A 104 17.28 -26.41 -12.72
C LEU A 104 15.88 -26.33 -13.33
N THR A 105 15.76 -26.68 -14.61
CA THR A 105 14.46 -26.75 -15.29
C THR A 105 13.55 -27.74 -14.57
N GLY A 106 12.30 -27.36 -14.31
CA GLY A 106 11.34 -28.20 -13.61
C GLY A 106 9.96 -27.56 -13.47
N GLU A 107 8.98 -28.35 -13.06
CA GLU A 107 7.57 -27.96 -12.93
C GLU A 107 7.11 -27.76 -11.48
N ASP A 108 7.97 -28.06 -10.51
CA ASP A 108 7.69 -28.03 -9.08
C ASP A 108 7.98 -26.66 -8.43
N TYR A 109 8.08 -25.63 -9.27
CA TYR A 109 8.25 -24.23 -8.86
C TYR A 109 6.91 -23.54 -8.64
N PHE A 110 6.89 -22.59 -7.71
CA PHE A 110 5.74 -21.73 -7.47
C PHE A 110 6.16 -20.29 -7.16
N PHE A 111 5.24 -19.36 -7.36
CA PHE A 111 5.45 -17.93 -7.09
C PHE A 111 4.55 -17.49 -5.95
N VAL A 112 5.04 -16.57 -5.13
CA VAL A 112 4.28 -15.97 -4.03
C VAL A 112 4.52 -14.47 -3.99
N CYS A 113 3.45 -13.69 -3.90
CA CYS A 113 3.50 -12.28 -3.55
C CYS A 113 3.44 -12.12 -2.03
N LYS A 114 4.38 -11.37 -1.45
CA LYS A 114 4.34 -10.92 -0.06
C LYS A 114 4.38 -9.40 0.03
N ARG A 115 4.05 -8.89 1.21
CA ARG A 115 4.26 -7.52 1.62
C ARG A 115 5.02 -7.54 2.94
#